data_AF-K0VAA4-F1
#
_entry.id   AF-K0VAA4-F1
#
_cell.length_a   1.000
_cell.length_b   1.000
_cell.length_c   1.000
_cell.angle_alpha   90.00
_cell.angle_beta   90.00
_cell.angle_gamma   90.00
#
_symmetry.space_group_name_H-M   'P 1'
#
loop_
_entity.id
_entity.type
_entity.pdbx_description
1 polymer ?
#
loop_
_entity_poly.entity_id
_entity_poly.type
_entity_poly.pdbx_seq_one_letter_code
_entity_poly.pdbx_strand_id
1 'polypeptide(L)' 'MVRNGVEVATLADASEIGDSPLMRAMCSEVVDVDTLAGLISIASYETCLD' A
#
# COMPACT_ATOMS: atom_id res chain seq x y z
N MET A 1 -8.40 -3.30 -8.54
CA MET A 1 -8.54 -2.50 -9.79
C MET A 1 -7.79 -3.24 -10.90
N VAL A 2 -8.05 -3.05 -12.20
CA VAL A 2 -7.28 -3.77 -13.25
C VAL A 2 -6.67 -2.77 -14.23
N ARG A 3 -5.34 -2.82 -14.41
CA ARG A 3 -4.57 -1.95 -15.32
C ARG A 3 -3.68 -2.81 -16.21
N ASN A 4 -3.87 -2.71 -17.53
CA ASN A 4 -3.15 -3.54 -18.52
C ASN A 4 -3.23 -5.07 -18.25
N GLY A 5 -4.37 -5.55 -17.73
CA GLY A 5 -4.57 -6.96 -17.41
C GLY A 5 -3.95 -7.41 -16.08
N VAL A 6 -3.32 -6.51 -15.32
CA VAL A 6 -2.76 -6.78 -13.99
C VAL A 6 -3.70 -6.21 -12.93
N GLU A 7 -3.93 -6.97 -11.87
CA GLU A 7 -4.65 -6.49 -10.71
C GLU A 7 -3.77 -5.54 -9.90
N VAL A 8 -4.28 -4.34 -9.65
CA VAL A 8 -3.57 -3.27 -8.95
C VAL A 8 -4.43 -2.68 -7.84
N ALA A 9 -3.75 -2.08 -6.86
CA ALA A 9 -4.33 -1.37 -5.73
C ALA A 9 -3.51 -0.10 -5.45
N THR A 10 -4.06 0.84 -4.67
CA THR A 10 -3.33 2.06 -4.32
C THR A 10 -2.44 1.81 -3.10
N LEU A 11 -1.27 2.44 -3.06
CA LEU A 11 -0.41 2.40 -1.87
C LEU A 11 -1.14 2.94 -0.63
N ALA A 12 -2.10 3.84 -0.83
CA ALA A 12 -2.94 4.33 0.25
C ALA A 12 -3.82 3.25 0.90
N ASP A 13 -4.17 2.17 0.18
CA ASP A 13 -4.97 1.07 0.72
C ASP A 13 -4.24 0.28 1.82
N ALA A 14 -2.90 0.31 1.83
CA ALA A 14 -2.07 -0.35 2.83
C ALA A 14 -1.62 0.57 3.97
N SER A 15 -1.94 1.87 3.91
CA SER A 15 -1.42 2.82 4.90
C SER A 15 -2.29 2.84 6.15
N GLU A 16 -1.64 2.72 7.30
CA GLU A 16 -2.23 3.01 8.61
C GLU A 16 -2.12 4.49 8.99
N ILE A 17 -1.39 5.28 8.19
CA ILE A 17 -1.27 6.72 8.39
C ILE A 17 -2.57 7.36 7.90
N GLY A 18 -3.31 7.98 8.82
CA GLY A 18 -4.52 8.74 8.50
C GLY A 18 -4.27 9.93 7.55
N ASP A 19 -5.28 10.78 7.39
CA ASP A 19 -5.24 11.92 6.45
C ASP A 19 -4.07 12.88 6.74
N SER A 20 -2.95 12.64 6.06
CA SER A 20 -1.68 13.32 6.21
C SER A 20 -1.23 13.91 4.87
N PRO A 21 -0.42 14.98 4.86
CA PRO A 21 0.11 15.55 3.63
C PRO A 21 0.85 14.54 2.75
N LEU A 22 1.54 13.59 3.38
CA LEU A 22 2.23 12.50 2.70
C LEU A 22 1.23 11.54 2.03
N MET A 23 0.18 11.12 2.74
CA MET A 23 -0.84 10.24 2.18
C MET A 23 -1.60 10.88 1.03
N ARG A 24 -1.88 12.19 1.10
CA ARG A 24 -2.49 12.91 -0.03
C ARG A 24 -1.58 12.97 -1.25
N ALA A 25 -0.26 13.00 -1.07
CA ALA A 25 0.69 12.96 -2.18
C ALA A 25 0.78 11.55 -2.78
N MET A 26 0.71 10.50 -1.95
CA MET A 26 0.85 9.11 -2.35
C MET A 26 -0.46 8.44 -2.79
N CYS A 27 -1.63 9.06 -2.58
CA CYS A 27 -2.93 8.43 -2.82
C CYS A 27 -3.19 8.00 -4.27
N SER A 28 -2.42 8.52 -5.22
CA SER A 28 -2.52 8.19 -6.64
C SER A 28 -1.47 7.17 -7.10
N GLU A 29 -0.57 6.76 -6.21
CA GLU A 29 0.42 5.72 -6.51
C GLU A 29 -0.23 4.34 -6.49
N VAL A 30 -0.04 3.59 -7.58
CA VAL A 30 -0.64 2.27 -7.79
C VAL A 30 0.45 1.22 -7.96
N VAL A 31 0.24 0.07 -7.32
CA VAL A 31 1.13 -1.09 -7.34
C VAL A 31 0.32 -2.34 -7.66
N ASP A 32 0.97 -3.42 -8.11
CA ASP A 32 0.30 -4.71 -8.24
C ASP A 32 -0.04 -5.29 -6.86
N VAL A 33 -1.08 -6.12 -6.80
CA VAL A 33 -1.61 -6.66 -5.54
C VAL A 33 -0.62 -7.59 -4.83
N ASP A 34 0.20 -8.35 -5.55
CA ASP A 34 1.19 -9.24 -4.95
C ASP A 34 2.28 -8.44 -4.25
N THR A 35 2.76 -7.36 -4.89
CA THR A 35 3.69 -6.41 -4.28
C THR A 35 3.06 -5.71 -3.08
N LEU A 36 1.80 -5.27 -3.16
CA LEU A 36 1.10 -4.64 -2.04
C LEU A 36 1.02 -5.57 -0.82
N ALA A 37 0.68 -6.85 -1.04
CA ALA A 37 0.63 -7.84 0.03
C ALA A 37 2.01 -8.05 0.69
N GLY A 38 3.08 -8.03 -0.11
CA GLY A 38 4.46 -8.05 0.40
C GLY A 38 4.79 -6.84 1.28
N LEU A 39 4.43 -5.63 0.85
CA LEU A 39 4.64 -4.40 1.61
C LEU A 39 3.89 -4.41 2.95
N ILE A 40 2.62 -4.87 2.96
CA ILE A 40 1.83 -5.03 4.18
C ILE A 40 2.52 -6.02 5.13
N SER A 41 2.96 -7.17 4.62
CA SER A 41 3.65 -8.18 5.42
C SER A 41 4.92 -7.63 6.08
N ILE A 42 5.71 -6.82 5.36
CA ILE A 42 6.89 -6.15 5.89
C ILE A 42 6.50 -5.17 7.01
N ALA A 43 5.54 -4.29 6.76
CA ALA A 43 5.08 -3.31 7.75
C ALA A 43 4.53 -3.98 9.02
N SER A 44 3.74 -5.05 8.86
CA SER A 44 3.23 -5.84 9.99
C SER A 44 4.34 -6.59 10.73
N TYR A 45 5.40 -7.03 10.06
CA TYR A 45 6.53 -7.69 10.73
C TYR A 45 7.25 -6.74 11.70
N GLU A 46 7.42 -5.47 11.33
CA GLU A 46 8.02 -4.47 12.24
C GLU A 46 7.18 -4.27 13.50
N THR A 47 5.85 -4.32 13.42
CA THR A 47 4.98 -4.23 14.61
C THR A 47 5.03 -5.46 15.52
N CYS A 48 5.50 -6.61 15.03
CA CYS A 48 5.63 -7.84 15.81
C CYS A 48 6.97 -7.95 16.55
N LEU A 49 7.92 -7.05 16.28
CA LEU A 49 9.24 -7.00 16.91
C LEU A 49 9.31 -6.06 18.13
N ASP A 50 8.23 -5.34 18.43
CA ASP A 50 8.03 -4.51 19.62
C ASP A 50 7.50 -5.32 20.82
#